data_AF-A0A7X5FTY6-F1
#
_entry.id   AF-A0A7X5FTY6-F1
#
_cell.length_a   1.000
_cell.length_b   1.000
_cell.length_c   1.000
_cell.angle_alpha   90.00
_cell.angle_beta   90.00
_cell.angle_gamma   90.00
#
_symmetry.space_group_name_H-M   'P 1'
#
loop_
_entity.id
_entity.type
_entity.pdbx_description
1 polymer ?
#
loop_
_entity_poly.entity_id
_entity_poly.type
_entity_poly.pdbx_seq_one_letter_code
_entity_poly.pdbx_strand_id
1 'polypeptide(L)'
;MNSFFLVQGLYVQFVIQFLLYQFLHGGILHLLSNSFFIYLFGNQVESIIGRDKFIVFFLLNTVFVGVSLLFFANRNTIGISGFAMAILSYVFLELKAQRNPEYRSAGVFLLINIAIGFTGNISLVGHLSGAIFGIIFYYLRNEMRIRFLR
;
A
#
# COMPACT_ATOMS: atom_id res chain seq x y z
N MET A 1 7.21 -7.33 -9.53
CA MET A 1 8.17 -6.40 -10.11
C MET A 1 9.52 -7.05 -10.22
N ASN A 2 9.98 -7.18 -11.45
CA ASN A 2 11.35 -7.49 -11.83
C ASN A 2 11.70 -6.58 -13.01
N SER A 3 12.99 -6.36 -13.26
CA SER A 3 13.47 -5.52 -14.36
C SER A 3 13.71 -6.32 -15.65
N PHE A 4 13.36 -7.60 -15.69
CA PHE A 4 13.68 -8.50 -16.81
C PHE A 4 13.14 -7.96 -18.15
N PHE A 5 11.84 -7.68 -18.22
CA PHE A 5 11.22 -7.15 -19.45
C PHE A 5 11.76 -5.77 -19.82
N LEU A 6 12.08 -4.94 -18.83
CA LEU A 6 12.64 -3.61 -19.07
C LEU A 6 14.03 -3.68 -19.71
N VAL A 7 14.92 -4.53 -19.19
CA VAL A 7 16.30 -4.70 -19.69
C VAL A 7 16.32 -5.34 -21.09
N GLN A 8 15.33 -6.18 -21.40
CA GLN A 8 15.19 -6.84 -22.71
C GLN A 8 14.49 -5.97 -23.77
N GLY A 9 14.11 -4.72 -23.45
CA GLY A 9 13.37 -3.84 -24.37
C GLY A 9 11.91 -4.29 -24.61
N LEU A 10 11.39 -5.20 -23.78
CA LEU A 10 10.02 -5.72 -23.85
C LEU A 10 9.05 -4.80 -23.09
N TYR A 11 8.89 -3.58 -23.59
CA TYR A 11 8.19 -2.51 -22.86
C TYR A 11 6.71 -2.80 -22.60
N VAL A 12 6.01 -3.46 -23.53
CA VAL A 12 4.59 -3.80 -23.36
C VAL A 12 4.40 -4.77 -22.18
N GLN A 13 5.23 -5.82 -22.14
CA GLN A 13 5.22 -6.81 -21.07
C GLN A 13 5.60 -6.17 -19.73
N PHE A 14 6.58 -5.26 -19.75
CA PHE A 14 6.96 -4.50 -18.57
C PHE A 14 5.78 -3.65 -18.04
N VAL A 15 5.07 -2.92 -18.90
CA VAL A 15 3.91 -2.11 -18.50
C VAL A 15 2.80 -2.99 -17.92
N ILE A 16 2.49 -4.13 -18.56
CA ILE A 16 1.50 -5.09 -18.05
C ILE A 16 1.91 -5.60 -16.66
N GLN A 17 3.16 -6.03 -16.51
CA GLN A 17 3.69 -6.45 -15.21
C GLN A 17 3.61 -5.33 -14.17
N PHE A 18 3.96 -4.11 -14.57
CA PHE A 18 4.02 -2.95 -13.69
C PHE A 18 2.64 -2.56 -13.15
N LEU A 19 1.60 -2.69 -13.96
CA LEU A 19 0.23 -2.37 -13.54
C LEU A 19 -0.43 -3.51 -12.77
N LEU A 20 -0.07 -4.77 -13.06
CA LEU A 20 -0.79 -5.94 -12.55
C LEU A 20 -0.09 -6.69 -11.41
N TYR A 21 1.17 -6.37 -11.07
CA TYR A 21 1.93 -7.13 -10.05
C TYR A 21 1.22 -7.26 -8.70
N GLN A 22 0.40 -6.27 -8.31
CA GLN A 22 -0.29 -6.26 -7.03
C GLN A 22 -1.40 -7.31 -6.94
N PHE A 23 -1.97 -7.73 -8.08
CA PHE A 23 -3.03 -8.74 -8.12
C PHE A 23 -2.46 -10.16 -8.07
N LEU A 24 -1.18 -10.34 -8.41
CA LEU A 24 -0.49 -11.63 -8.33
C LEU A 24 -0.09 -11.94 -6.88
N HIS A 25 -0.25 -13.20 -6.47
CA HIS A 25 0.06 -13.63 -5.11
C HIS A 25 0.89 -14.92 -5.10
N GLY A 26 1.84 -15.01 -4.16
CA GLY A 26 2.73 -16.17 -4.00
C GLY A 26 2.10 -17.39 -3.31
N GLY A 27 0.77 -17.49 -3.26
CA GLY A 27 0.05 -18.60 -2.63
C GLY A 27 -1.36 -18.22 -2.16
N ILE A 28 -2.20 -19.24 -1.92
CA ILE A 28 -3.61 -19.05 -1.54
C ILE A 28 -3.76 -18.34 -0.19
N LEU A 29 -2.94 -18.68 0.80
CA LEU A 29 -2.98 -18.06 2.12
C LEU A 29 -2.63 -16.57 2.01
N HIS A 30 -1.59 -16.23 1.25
CA HIS A 30 -1.19 -14.84 1.03
C HIS A 30 -2.31 -14.03 0.34
N LEU A 31 -2.98 -14.61 -0.67
CA LEU A 31 -4.14 -14.01 -1.33
C LEU A 31 -5.29 -13.77 -0.35
N LEU A 32 -5.69 -14.80 0.41
CA LEU A 32 -6.82 -14.72 1.33
C LEU A 32 -6.54 -13.74 2.48
N SER A 33 -5.35 -13.76 3.06
CA SER A 33 -4.96 -12.84 4.12
C SER A 33 -4.98 -11.39 3.65
N ASN A 34 -4.45 -11.09 2.45
CA ASN A 34 -4.50 -9.73 1.90
C ASN A 34 -5.94 -9.29 1.56
N SER A 35 -6.73 -10.19 0.98
CA SER A 35 -8.12 -9.89 0.59
C SER A 35 -8.98 -9.63 1.83
N PHE A 36 -8.84 -10.46 2.86
CA PHE A 36 -9.52 -10.27 4.13
C PHE A 36 -9.08 -8.98 4.83
N PHE A 37 -7.79 -8.66 4.81
CA PHE A 37 -7.28 -7.39 5.33
C PHE A 37 -7.93 -6.19 4.63
N ILE A 38 -7.93 -6.18 3.29
CA ILE A 38 -8.50 -5.06 2.52
C ILE A 38 -10.01 -4.98 2.74
N TYR A 39 -10.70 -6.12 2.87
CA TYR A 39 -12.12 -6.14 3.20
C TYR A 39 -12.41 -5.49 4.57
N LEU A 40 -11.59 -5.75 5.59
CA LEU A 40 -11.76 -5.18 6.92
C LEU A 40 -11.45 -3.68 6.97
N PHE A 41 -10.32 -3.25 6.43
CA PHE A 41 -9.82 -1.89 6.64
C PHE A 41 -10.03 -0.96 5.43
N GLY A 42 -10.13 -1.52 4.22
CA GLY A 42 -10.33 -0.76 2.99
C GLY A 42 -11.67 -0.03 2.99
N ASN A 43 -12.74 -0.71 3.40
CA ASN A 43 -14.08 -0.11 3.53
C ASN A 43 -14.09 1.11 4.47
N GLN A 44 -13.35 1.02 5.58
CA GLN A 44 -13.22 2.13 6.53
C GLN A 44 -12.56 3.34 5.84
N VAL A 45 -11.41 3.15 5.19
CA VAL A 45 -10.73 4.24 4.49
C VAL A 45 -11.59 4.81 3.36
N GLU A 46 -12.22 3.97 2.54
CA GLU A 46 -13.12 4.39 1.47
C GLU A 46 -14.27 5.25 2.00
N SER A 47 -14.90 4.87 3.11
CA SER A 47 -15.96 5.67 3.73
C SER A 47 -15.50 7.05 4.22
N ILE A 48 -14.22 7.19 4.61
CA ILE A 48 -13.64 8.45 5.08
C ILE A 48 -13.29 9.38 3.91
N ILE A 49 -12.72 8.85 2.83
CA ILE A 49 -12.20 9.65 1.71
C ILE A 49 -13.16 9.75 0.52
N GLY A 50 -14.13 8.84 0.44
CA GLY A 50 -15.03 8.66 -0.70
C GLY A 50 -14.44 7.77 -1.79
N ARG A 51 -15.33 7.10 -2.55
CA ARG A 51 -15.01 6.11 -3.58
C ARG A 51 -13.97 6.57 -4.60
N ASP A 52 -14.17 7.74 -5.20
CA ASP A 52 -13.27 8.23 -6.27
C ASP A 52 -11.85 8.46 -5.76
N LYS A 53 -11.73 9.00 -4.54
CA LYS A 53 -10.43 9.23 -3.91
C LYS A 53 -9.78 7.93 -3.47
N PHE A 54 -10.57 6.92 -3.10
CA PHE A 54 -10.06 5.58 -2.81
C PHE A 54 -9.49 4.90 -4.05
N ILE A 55 -10.13 5.07 -5.21
CA ILE A 55 -9.59 4.58 -6.49
C ILE A 55 -8.26 5.29 -6.82
N VAL A 56 -8.21 6.62 -6.67
CA VAL A 56 -6.96 7.39 -6.87
C VAL A 56 -5.87 6.96 -5.88
N PHE A 57 -6.23 6.77 -4.61
CA PHE A 57 -5.33 6.29 -3.55
C PHE A 57 -4.73 4.93 -3.92
N PHE A 58 -5.56 4.00 -4.37
CA PHE A 58 -5.15 2.68 -4.86
C PHE A 58 -4.19 2.79 -6.04
N LEU A 59 -4.56 3.50 -7.10
CA LEU A 59 -3.76 3.58 -8.33
C LEU A 59 -2.41 4.28 -8.10
N LEU A 60 -2.40 5.38 -7.38
CA LEU A 60 -1.16 6.10 -7.05
C LEU A 60 -0.26 5.26 -6.15
N ASN A 61 -0.83 4.53 -5.18
CA ASN A 61 -0.05 3.60 -4.37
C ASN A 61 0.60 2.51 -5.24
N THR A 62 -0.14 1.92 -6.18
CA THR A 62 0.39 0.90 -7.11
C THR A 62 1.61 1.42 -7.86
N VAL A 63 1.54 2.65 -8.38
CA VAL A 63 2.68 3.27 -9.08
C VAL A 63 3.83 3.54 -8.11
N PHE A 64 3.56 4.13 -6.94
CA PHE A 64 4.59 4.50 -5.96
C PHE A 64 5.36 3.28 -5.45
N VAL A 65 4.63 2.23 -5.05
CA VAL A 65 5.23 0.97 -4.61
C VAL A 65 5.92 0.27 -5.78
N GLY A 66 5.32 0.25 -6.97
CA GLY A 66 5.92 -0.35 -8.17
C GLY A 66 7.27 0.27 -8.52
N VAL A 67 7.37 1.60 -8.51
CA VAL A 67 8.63 2.33 -8.70
C VAL A 67 9.63 1.99 -7.59
N SER A 68 9.19 2.02 -6.32
CA SER A 68 10.06 1.69 -5.18
C SER A 68 10.65 0.28 -5.30
N LEU A 69 9.85 -0.69 -5.75
CA LEU A 69 10.30 -2.07 -5.97
C LEU A 69 11.33 -2.17 -7.10
N LEU A 70 11.21 -1.37 -8.17
CA LEU A 70 12.18 -1.40 -9.28
C LEU A 70 13.58 -0.92 -8.86
N PHE A 71 13.65 0.09 -7.99
CA PHE A 71 14.90 0.70 -7.59
C PHE A 71 15.54 0.06 -6.35
N PHE A 72 14.73 -0.41 -5.41
CA PHE A 72 15.22 -0.80 -4.08
C PHE A 72 15.00 -2.27 -3.74
N ALA A 73 14.13 -3.00 -4.44
CA ALA A 73 13.95 -4.42 -4.15
C ALA A 73 15.07 -5.25 -4.80
N ASN A 74 15.63 -6.17 -4.03
CA ASN A 74 16.65 -7.12 -4.46
C ASN A 74 16.08 -8.47 -4.92
N ARG A 75 14.74 -8.60 -4.96
CA ARG A 75 14.03 -9.83 -5.30
C ARG A 75 12.74 -9.52 -6.05
N ASN A 76 12.33 -10.46 -6.90
CA ASN A 76 11.06 -10.41 -7.60
C ASN A 76 9.91 -10.37 -6.59
N THR A 77 9.12 -9.29 -6.61
CA THR A 77 8.06 -9.04 -5.62
C THR A 77 6.68 -9.02 -6.28
N ILE A 78 5.67 -9.65 -5.69
CA ILE A 78 4.27 -9.57 -6.12
C ILE A 78 3.35 -9.39 -4.91
N GLY A 79 2.12 -8.95 -5.13
CA GLY A 79 1.09 -8.87 -4.10
C GLY A 79 0.71 -7.44 -3.70
N ILE A 80 -0.51 -7.34 -3.15
CA ILE A 80 -1.17 -6.08 -2.80
C ILE A 80 -0.79 -5.58 -1.40
N SER A 81 0.06 -6.28 -0.66
CA SER A 81 0.37 -5.95 0.73
C SER A 81 0.98 -4.56 0.93
N GLY A 82 1.65 -4.00 -0.08
CA GLY A 82 2.05 -2.58 -0.07
C GLY A 82 0.84 -1.63 0.05
N PHE A 83 -0.27 -1.90 -0.66
CA PHE A 83 -1.51 -1.15 -0.50
C PHE A 83 -2.18 -1.39 0.86
N ALA A 84 -2.10 -2.63 1.38
CA ALA A 84 -2.54 -2.91 2.75
C ALA A 84 -1.79 -2.04 3.77
N MET A 85 -0.48 -1.83 3.61
CA MET A 85 0.29 -0.94 4.48
C MET A 85 -0.09 0.52 4.32
N ALA A 86 -0.44 0.97 3.11
CA ALA A 86 -0.96 2.31 2.88
C ALA A 86 -2.30 2.54 3.60
N ILE A 87 -3.22 1.57 3.53
CA ILE A 87 -4.48 1.58 4.29
C ILE A 87 -4.21 1.66 5.78
N LEU A 88 -3.31 0.82 6.30
CA LEU A 88 -3.08 0.72 7.73
C LEU A 88 -2.42 1.98 8.31
N SER A 89 -1.47 2.57 7.58
CA SER A 89 -0.86 3.84 7.99
C SER A 89 -1.86 5.00 7.93
N TYR A 90 -2.78 5.00 6.94
CA TYR A 90 -3.89 5.95 6.89
C TYR A 90 -4.82 5.79 8.10
N VAL A 91 -5.28 4.56 8.40
CA VAL A 91 -6.16 4.25 9.55
C VAL A 91 -5.48 4.66 10.87
N PHE A 92 -4.20 4.34 11.04
CA PHE A 92 -3.43 4.75 12.21
C PHE A 92 -3.46 6.27 12.43
N LEU A 93 -3.21 7.06 11.37
CA LEU A 93 -3.18 8.51 11.46
C LEU A 93 -4.58 9.10 11.70
N GLU A 94 -5.60 8.55 11.04
CA GLU A 94 -6.99 8.98 11.22
C GLU A 94 -7.46 8.73 12.66
N LEU A 95 -7.27 7.52 13.19
CA LEU A 95 -7.64 7.20 14.58
C LEU A 95 -6.88 8.08 15.58
N LYS A 96 -5.59 8.34 15.33
CA LYS A 96 -4.78 9.23 16.15
C LYS A 96 -5.31 10.66 16.13
N ALA A 97 -5.71 11.18 14.97
CA ALA A 97 -6.27 12.52 14.83
C ALA A 97 -7.62 12.64 15.56
N GLN A 98 -8.42 11.58 15.57
CA GLN A 98 -9.69 11.49 16.29
C GLN A 98 -9.51 11.26 17.80
N ARG A 99 -8.26 11.13 18.29
CA ARG A 99 -7.94 10.74 19.68
C ARG A 99 -8.56 9.40 20.09
N ASN A 100 -8.88 8.53 19.12
CA ASN A 100 -9.40 7.20 19.39
C ASN A 100 -8.24 6.29 19.84
N PRO A 101 -8.24 5.72 21.06
CA PRO A 101 -7.13 4.92 21.60
C PRO A 101 -6.74 3.70 20.76
N GLU A 102 -7.62 3.21 19.90
CA GLU A 102 -7.36 2.11 18.96
C GLU A 102 -6.22 2.42 17.97
N TYR A 103 -5.82 3.69 17.81
CA TYR A 103 -4.63 4.06 17.04
C TYR A 103 -3.38 3.30 17.51
N ARG A 104 -3.29 2.94 18.80
CA ARG A 104 -2.18 2.14 19.34
C ARG A 104 -2.16 0.74 18.74
N SER A 105 -3.31 0.08 18.70
CA SER A 105 -3.47 -1.25 18.11
C SER A 105 -3.19 -1.22 16.61
N ALA A 106 -3.72 -0.22 15.89
CA ALA A 106 -3.42 -0.03 14.46
C ALA A 106 -1.91 0.17 14.22
N GLY A 107 -1.25 0.98 15.06
CA GLY A 107 0.19 1.21 15.00
C GLY A 107 1.01 -0.05 15.27
N VAL A 108 0.66 -0.83 16.30
CA VAL A 108 1.30 -2.12 16.58
C VAL A 108 1.12 -3.08 15.40
N PHE A 109 -0.09 -3.15 14.84
CA PHE A 109 -0.37 -4.03 13.71
C PHE A 109 0.42 -3.60 12.45
N LEU A 110 0.59 -2.30 12.23
CA LEU A 110 1.45 -1.76 11.16
C LEU A 110 2.90 -2.19 11.36
N LEU A 111 3.43 -2.02 12.57
CA LEU A 111 4.80 -2.39 12.88
C LEU A 111 5.04 -3.90 12.71
N ILE A 112 4.11 -4.75 13.15
CA ILE A 112 4.19 -6.20 12.95
C ILE A 112 4.21 -6.53 11.45
N ASN A 113 3.31 -5.95 10.66
CA ASN A 113 3.28 -6.23 9.23
C ASN A 113 4.55 -5.76 8.51
N ILE A 114 5.12 -4.61 8.89
CA ILE A 114 6.44 -4.18 8.38
C ILE A 114 7.52 -5.17 8.83
N ALA A 115 7.51 -5.60 10.09
CA ALA A 115 8.48 -6.55 10.65
C ALA A 115 8.47 -7.90 9.94
N ILE A 116 7.30 -8.38 9.47
CA ILE A 116 7.20 -9.60 8.66
C ILE A 116 8.02 -9.49 7.37
N GLY A 117 8.21 -8.28 6.83
CA GLY A 117 9.09 -8.04 5.66
C GLY A 117 10.56 -8.47 5.88
N PHE A 118 11.01 -8.62 7.12
CA PHE A 118 12.35 -9.13 7.44
C PHE A 118 12.46 -10.66 7.40
N THR A 119 11.35 -11.38 7.32
CA THR A 119 11.33 -12.87 7.29
C THR A 119 11.75 -13.46 5.93
N GLY A 120 11.88 -12.62 4.90
CA GLY A 120 12.43 -12.99 3.59
C GLY A 120 11.40 -13.49 2.54
N ASN A 121 10.17 -13.78 2.96
CA ASN A 121 9.07 -14.19 2.06
C ASN A 121 8.21 -13.02 1.57
N ILE A 122 8.28 -11.87 2.25
CA ILE A 122 7.49 -10.68 1.94
C ILE A 122 8.45 -9.50 1.75
N SER A 123 8.13 -8.62 0.81
CA SER A 123 9.01 -7.49 0.47
C SER A 123 8.93 -6.38 1.52
N LEU A 124 10.02 -6.19 2.28
CA LEU A 124 10.19 -5.05 3.18
C LEU A 124 10.05 -3.72 2.43
N VAL A 125 10.65 -3.61 1.23
CA VAL A 125 10.54 -2.41 0.38
C VAL A 125 9.07 -2.15 0.01
N GLY A 126 8.33 -3.19 -0.36
CA GLY A 126 6.91 -3.07 -0.67
C GLY A 126 6.08 -2.57 0.51
N HIS A 127 6.36 -3.09 1.71
CA HIS A 127 5.65 -2.69 2.93
C HIS A 127 5.99 -1.26 3.36
N LEU A 128 7.28 -0.92 3.40
CA LEU A 128 7.74 0.42 3.79
C LEU A 128 7.26 1.49 2.82
N SER A 129 7.44 1.27 1.51
CA SER A 129 7.00 2.24 0.50
C SER A 129 5.48 2.45 0.53
N GLY A 130 4.71 1.37 0.72
CA GLY A 130 3.26 1.46 0.89
C GLY A 130 2.85 2.26 2.14
N ALA A 131 3.46 1.97 3.29
CA ALA A 131 3.21 2.72 4.52
C ALA A 131 3.54 4.21 4.36
N ILE A 132 4.71 4.53 3.78
CA ILE A 132 5.16 5.89 3.49
C ILE A 132 4.15 6.60 2.57
N PHE A 133 3.71 5.94 1.51
CA PHE A 133 2.72 6.50 0.60
C PHE A 133 1.41 6.82 1.32
N GLY A 134 0.89 5.90 2.15
CA GLY A 134 -0.32 6.14 2.93
C GLY A 134 -0.22 7.36 3.86
N ILE A 135 0.94 7.55 4.50
CA ILE A 135 1.24 8.72 5.34
C ILE A 135 1.22 10.00 4.50
N ILE A 136 1.92 10.02 3.36
CA ILE A 136 1.97 11.18 2.45
C ILE A 136 0.57 11.54 1.98
N PHE A 137 -0.19 10.55 1.51
CA PHE A 137 -1.55 10.76 0.99
C PHE A 137 -2.48 11.34 2.06
N TYR A 138 -2.41 10.84 3.29
CA TYR A 138 -3.19 11.36 4.41
C TYR A 138 -2.96 12.86 4.64
N TYR A 139 -1.70 13.30 4.72
CA TYR A 139 -1.38 14.71 4.96
C TYR A 139 -1.77 15.60 3.77
N LEU A 140 -1.46 15.20 2.53
CA LEU A 140 -1.84 15.96 1.33
C LEU A 140 -3.36 16.16 1.25
N ARG A 141 -4.13 15.11 1.53
CA ARG A 141 -5.60 15.18 1.53
C ARG A 141 -6.12 16.13 2.59
N ASN A 142 -5.57 16.08 3.80
CA ASN A 142 -6.03 16.93 4.90
C ASN A 142 -5.66 18.41 4.69
N GLU A 143 -4.50 18.70 4.10
CA GLU A 143 -4.18 20.07 3.71
C GLU A 143 -5.18 20.63 2.69
N MET A 144 -5.51 19.87 1.65
CA MET A 144 -6.52 20.28 0.67
C MET A 144 -7.88 20.50 1.33
N ARG A 145 -8.31 19.59 2.22
CA ARG A 145 -9.58 19.74 2.94
C ARG A 145 -9.63 21.03 3.76
N ILE A 146 -8.54 21.40 4.45
CA ILE A 146 -8.50 22.64 5.24
C ILE A 146 -8.57 23.88 4.33
N ARG A 147 -7.90 23.87 3.17
CA ARG A 147 -7.92 24.99 2.22
C ARG A 147 -9.31 25.28 1.66
N PHE A 148 -10.16 24.27 1.47
CA PHE A 148 -11.53 24.44 0.98
C PHE A 148 -12.54 24.84 2.06
N LEU A 149 -12.17 24.78 3.34
CA LEU A 149 -13.02 25.16 4.49
C LEU A 149 -12.70 26.57 5.03
N ARG A 150 -11.74 27.27 4.43
CA ARG A 150 -11.40 28.67 4.72
C ARG A 150 -11.89 29.54 3.56
#